data_AF-A0A922CSG4-F1
#
_entry.id   AF-A0A922CSG4-F1
#
_cell.length_a   1.000
_cell.length_b   1.000
_cell.length_c   1.000
_cell.angle_alpha   90.00
_cell.angle_beta   90.00
_cell.angle_gamma   90.00
#
_symmetry.space_group_name_H-M   'P 1'
#
loop_
_entity.id
_entity.type
_entity.pdbx_description
1 polymer ?
#
loop_
_entity_poly.entity_id
_entity_poly.type
_entity_poly.pdbx_seq_one_letter_code
_entity_poly.pdbx_strand_id
1 'polypeptide(L)'
;MYNVLQQSLIIQNSKLQCNDRIVFCVILEPPTTKIYKSNHLIYTLKSFYSLHKEYLYAPLYIFGQGHGAQQAVSLAAKLKDIDHLAHLPTGVVIGNGIISPALALTKLGFYLEELGYIDGNGRSAVENISNIINKAVNEERFGEAFDRLLSLGKFVNENAGAVAVNLGHIVEKLTQESLQDPYNQRQFMKKLFGIRSINIMDEVIRPALGIPNSIKFDGQNENALRAVRSTFMIPAVDKVEYLLQNTNVSVTIYNGNLDAVSNTPGQLEWVDNLRWHGQANFTSSLRQTLIINGLVEGYFRETPRLTFYWMNVAGQSVPLDNPVAMRRILRRIIDGN
;
A
#
# COMPACT_ATOMS: atom_id res chain seq x y z
N MET A 1 8.52 8.96 -2.47
CA MET A 1 8.58 7.65 -3.14
C MET A 1 9.76 6.79 -2.67
N TYR A 2 10.88 7.40 -2.22
CA TYR A 2 12.07 6.66 -1.76
C TYR A 2 11.88 5.78 -0.50
N ASN A 3 10.98 6.11 0.45
CA ASN A 3 10.64 5.21 1.57
C ASN A 3 9.36 4.38 1.34
N VAL A 4 8.83 4.32 0.11
CA VAL A 4 7.72 3.40 -0.25
C VAL A 4 8.24 1.96 -0.48
N LEU A 5 9.55 1.75 -0.30
CA LEU A 5 10.29 0.52 -0.56
C LEU A 5 11.12 0.11 0.68
N GLN A 6 10.48 -0.09 1.85
CA GLN A 6 11.17 -0.41 3.12
C GLN A 6 10.98 -1.86 3.64
N GLN A 7 11.98 -2.73 3.41
CA GLN A 7 11.93 -4.22 3.53
C GLN A 7 11.69 -4.71 4.93
N SER A 8 10.60 -5.45 5.13
CA SER A 8 10.52 -6.49 6.17
C SER A 8 9.47 -7.56 5.82
N LEU A 9 9.87 -8.80 5.53
CA LEU A 9 8.96 -9.93 5.74
C LEU A 9 8.85 -10.16 7.25
N ILE A 10 7.87 -9.52 7.88
CA ILE A 10 7.59 -9.74 9.29
C ILE A 10 6.55 -10.83 9.41
N ILE A 11 7.00 -12.08 9.61
CA ILE A 11 6.09 -13.14 10.07
C ILE A 11 5.80 -12.84 11.55
N GLN A 12 4.83 -11.96 11.79
CA GLN A 12 4.44 -11.57 13.13
C GLN A 12 3.41 -12.56 13.67
N ASN A 13 3.84 -13.43 14.60
CA ASN A 13 2.89 -14.13 15.45
C ASN A 13 2.32 -13.10 16.44
N SER A 14 1.17 -12.51 16.12
CA SER A 14 0.43 -11.74 17.11
C SER A 14 -0.38 -12.70 17.97
N LYS A 15 0.10 -12.97 19.19
CA LYS A 15 -0.79 -13.40 20.29
C LYS A 15 -1.68 -12.23 20.69
N LEU A 16 -2.54 -11.78 19.78
CA LEU A 16 -3.78 -11.13 20.21
C LEU A 16 -4.62 -12.27 20.78
N GLN A 17 -4.87 -12.28 22.09
CA GLN A 17 -5.78 -13.22 22.73
C GLN A 17 -7.19 -13.04 22.14
N CYS A 18 -7.44 -13.68 21.00
CA CYS A 18 -8.74 -13.92 20.41
C CYS A 18 -8.62 -15.26 19.64
N ASN A 19 -9.00 -16.35 20.31
CA ASN A 19 -9.36 -17.62 19.70
C ASN A 19 -8.36 -18.25 18.69
N ASP A 20 -7.09 -18.39 19.06
CA ASP A 20 -6.11 -19.21 18.31
C ASP A 20 -5.90 -18.86 16.82
N ARG A 21 -6.25 -17.63 16.39
CA ARG A 21 -6.07 -17.17 14.99
C ARG A 21 -4.73 -16.47 14.81
N ILE A 22 -3.97 -16.85 13.79
CA ILE A 22 -2.70 -16.23 13.44
C ILE A 22 -2.86 -15.41 12.18
N VAL A 23 -2.48 -14.13 12.25
CA VAL A 23 -2.46 -13.23 11.10
C VAL A 23 -1.08 -13.23 10.48
N PHE A 24 -0.98 -13.73 9.25
CA PHE A 24 0.28 -13.79 8.50
C PHE A 24 0.51 -12.53 7.66
N CYS A 25 1.01 -11.47 8.29
CA CYS A 25 1.34 -10.24 7.58
C CYS A 25 2.58 -10.44 6.68
N VAL A 26 2.38 -10.57 5.37
CA VAL A 26 3.49 -10.58 4.40
C VAL A 26 3.62 -9.17 3.82
N ILE A 27 4.46 -8.32 4.41
CA ILE A 27 4.80 -7.01 3.82
C ILE A 27 5.81 -7.28 2.71
N LEU A 28 5.46 -6.85 1.50
CA LEU A 28 6.09 -7.32 0.28
C LEU A 28 6.75 -6.21 -0.51
N GLU A 29 7.96 -6.51 -0.98
CA GLU A 29 8.85 -5.49 -1.53
C GLU A 29 9.65 -5.90 -2.72
N PRO A 30 10.12 -4.93 -3.49
CA PRO A 30 10.59 -5.27 -4.81
C PRO A 30 11.97 -5.94 -4.78
N PRO A 31 12.14 -7.02 -5.54
CA PRO A 31 13.42 -7.67 -5.65
C PRO A 31 14.38 -6.82 -6.46
N THR A 32 15.68 -7.02 -6.21
CA THR A 32 16.80 -6.45 -6.94
C THR A 32 17.02 -7.07 -8.33
N THR A 33 16.21 -8.07 -8.73
CA THR A 33 16.37 -8.81 -9.99
C THR A 33 15.06 -8.99 -10.76
N LYS A 34 15.19 -8.93 -12.09
CA LYS A 34 14.13 -8.75 -13.11
C LYS A 34 13.01 -9.78 -13.16
N ILE A 35 13.11 -10.95 -12.51
CA ILE A 35 12.19 -12.06 -12.78
C ILE A 35 11.82 -12.82 -11.49
N TYR A 36 10.51 -13.01 -11.27
CA TYR A 36 9.85 -13.86 -10.26
C TYR A 36 9.65 -13.34 -8.82
N LYS A 37 9.08 -12.14 -8.65
CA LYS A 37 8.75 -11.54 -7.33
C LYS A 37 7.93 -12.45 -6.40
N SER A 38 6.89 -13.11 -6.91
CA SER A 38 6.01 -13.96 -6.09
C SER A 38 6.59 -15.33 -5.79
N ASN A 39 7.49 -15.85 -6.63
CA ASN A 39 7.99 -17.23 -6.43
C ASN A 39 8.91 -17.30 -5.21
N HIS A 40 9.72 -16.26 -4.97
CA HIS A 40 10.53 -16.17 -3.76
C HIS A 40 9.66 -16.13 -2.50
N LEU A 41 8.53 -15.42 -2.54
CA LEU A 41 7.60 -15.34 -1.42
C LEU A 41 6.90 -16.67 -1.17
N ILE A 42 6.54 -17.38 -2.24
CA ILE A 42 6.02 -18.74 -2.17
C ILE A 42 7.08 -19.68 -1.57
N TYR A 43 8.36 -19.58 -1.98
CA TYR A 43 9.43 -20.37 -1.37
C TYR A 43 9.59 -20.05 0.11
N THR A 44 9.53 -18.78 0.50
CA THR A 44 9.61 -18.41 1.91
C THR A 44 8.43 -18.95 2.71
N LEU A 45 7.20 -18.89 2.18
CA LEU A 45 6.04 -19.50 2.82
C LEU A 45 6.19 -21.03 2.93
N LYS A 46 6.66 -21.70 1.88
CA LYS A 46 6.95 -23.14 1.91
C LYS A 46 7.98 -23.50 2.97
N SER A 47 9.06 -22.74 3.07
CA SER A 47 10.09 -22.92 4.10
C SER A 47 9.55 -22.62 5.50
N PHE A 48 8.67 -21.64 5.66
CA PHE A 48 8.02 -21.37 6.94
C PHE A 48 7.14 -22.54 7.37
N TYR A 49 6.25 -23.03 6.51
CA TYR A 49 5.34 -24.13 6.85
C TYR A 49 6.05 -25.49 6.96
N SER A 50 7.23 -25.65 6.36
CA SER A 50 8.03 -26.86 6.58
C SER A 50 8.61 -26.92 8.01
N LEU A 51 8.93 -25.76 8.59
CA LEU A 51 9.41 -25.60 9.96
C LEU A 51 8.27 -25.48 10.99
N HIS A 52 7.14 -24.90 10.58
CA HIS A 52 6.00 -24.58 11.45
C HIS A 52 4.69 -25.18 10.93
N LYS A 53 4.63 -26.51 10.91
CA LYS A 53 3.47 -27.26 10.40
C LYS A 53 2.21 -27.02 11.24
N GLU A 54 2.36 -26.61 12.51
CA GLU A 54 1.28 -26.25 13.42
C GLU A 54 0.38 -25.13 12.87
N TYR A 55 0.84 -24.35 11.88
CA TYR A 55 0.09 -23.25 11.30
C TYR A 55 -0.54 -23.54 9.94
N LEU A 56 -0.38 -24.74 9.38
CA LEU A 56 -0.90 -25.08 8.04
C LEU A 56 -2.42 -24.88 7.91
N TYR A 57 -3.15 -25.02 9.02
CA TYR A 57 -4.61 -24.88 9.05
C TYR A 57 -5.08 -23.53 9.63
N ALA A 58 -4.16 -22.65 10.01
CA ALA A 58 -4.50 -21.31 10.48
C ALA A 58 -4.90 -20.40 9.30
N PRO A 59 -5.90 -19.52 9.44
CA PRO A 59 -6.29 -18.58 8.38
C PRO A 59 -5.14 -17.67 7.94
N LEU A 60 -4.73 -17.72 6.67
CA LEU A 60 -3.70 -16.83 6.12
C LEU A 60 -4.32 -15.52 5.61
N TYR A 61 -3.98 -14.39 6.23
CA TYR A 61 -4.34 -13.05 5.74
C TYR A 61 -3.11 -12.28 5.26
N ILE A 62 -3.05 -11.92 3.98
CA ILE A 62 -1.87 -11.28 3.37
C ILE A 62 -2.08 -9.77 3.31
N PHE A 63 -1.22 -8.98 3.97
CA PHE A 63 -1.33 -7.52 4.03
C PHE A 63 -0.27 -6.85 3.17
N GLY A 64 -0.65 -5.92 2.31
CA GLY A 64 0.29 -5.10 1.56
C GLY A 64 -0.07 -3.62 1.63
N GLN A 65 0.93 -2.75 1.81
CA GLN A 65 0.78 -1.30 1.81
C GLN A 65 1.56 -0.67 0.66
N GLY A 66 1.06 0.43 0.09
CA GLY A 66 1.73 1.11 -1.03
C GLY A 66 1.97 0.17 -2.20
N HIS A 67 3.18 0.13 -2.75
CA HIS A 67 3.54 -0.81 -3.83
C HIS A 67 3.54 -2.29 -3.37
N GLY A 68 3.72 -2.56 -2.08
CA GLY A 68 3.61 -3.91 -1.54
C GLY A 68 2.21 -4.53 -1.68
N ALA A 69 1.18 -3.70 -1.87
CA ALA A 69 -0.16 -4.16 -2.19
C ALA A 69 -0.19 -5.02 -3.46
N GLN A 70 0.46 -4.59 -4.56
CA GLN A 70 0.48 -5.38 -5.81
C GLN A 70 1.02 -6.79 -5.57
N GLN A 71 2.05 -6.89 -4.73
CA GLN A 71 2.67 -8.16 -4.43
C GLN A 71 1.78 -9.02 -3.53
N ALA A 72 1.08 -8.42 -2.56
CA ALA A 72 0.14 -9.11 -1.69
C ALA A 72 -1.00 -9.75 -2.50
N VAL A 73 -1.63 -8.97 -3.40
CA VAL A 73 -2.68 -9.48 -4.29
C VAL A 73 -2.12 -10.55 -5.24
N SER A 74 -0.92 -10.33 -5.81
CA SER A 74 -0.27 -11.31 -6.69
C SER A 74 0.07 -12.63 -5.98
N LEU A 75 0.51 -12.56 -4.72
CA LEU A 75 0.82 -13.72 -3.92
C LEU A 75 -0.45 -14.50 -3.59
N ALA A 76 -1.50 -13.82 -3.12
CA ALA A 76 -2.78 -14.44 -2.83
C ALA A 76 -3.36 -15.17 -4.07
N ALA A 77 -3.31 -14.52 -5.24
CA ALA A 77 -3.77 -15.10 -6.49
C ALA A 77 -2.97 -16.36 -6.86
N LYS A 78 -1.64 -16.28 -6.85
CA LYS A 78 -0.78 -17.43 -7.19
C LYS A 78 -0.87 -18.59 -6.22
N LEU A 79 -1.11 -18.33 -4.93
CA LEU A 79 -1.31 -19.41 -3.95
C LEU A 79 -2.57 -20.22 -4.27
N LYS A 80 -3.62 -19.60 -4.85
CA LYS A 80 -4.82 -20.30 -5.29
C LYS A 80 -4.59 -21.22 -6.49
N ASP A 81 -3.57 -20.94 -7.30
CA ASP A 81 -3.21 -21.78 -8.45
C ASP A 81 -2.29 -22.96 -8.08
N ILE A 82 -1.93 -23.10 -6.80
CA ILE A 82 -1.05 -24.17 -6.31
C ILE A 82 -1.88 -25.10 -5.42
N ASP A 83 -2.25 -26.29 -5.91
CA ASP A 83 -3.19 -27.23 -5.27
C ASP A 83 -2.97 -27.39 -3.75
N HIS A 84 -1.76 -27.70 -3.33
CA HIS A 84 -1.44 -27.93 -1.90
C HIS A 84 -1.37 -26.65 -1.05
N LEU A 85 -1.44 -25.46 -1.65
CA LEU A 85 -1.43 -24.16 -0.95
C LEU A 85 -2.74 -23.37 -1.16
N ALA A 86 -3.63 -23.83 -2.03
CA ALA A 86 -4.86 -23.13 -2.41
C ALA A 86 -5.82 -22.90 -1.23
N HIS A 87 -5.74 -23.74 -0.20
CA HIS A 87 -6.53 -23.59 1.02
C HIS A 87 -6.03 -22.48 1.94
N LEU A 88 -4.76 -22.04 1.81
CA LEU A 88 -4.16 -21.11 2.77
C LEU A 88 -4.82 -19.72 2.74
N PRO A 89 -4.86 -18.99 1.60
CA PRO A 89 -5.28 -17.59 1.61
C PRO A 89 -6.76 -17.48 1.97
N THR A 90 -7.02 -16.80 3.09
CA THR A 90 -8.35 -16.48 3.60
C THR A 90 -8.74 -15.05 3.19
N GLY A 91 -7.80 -14.11 3.26
CA GLY A 91 -8.03 -12.72 2.88
C GLY A 91 -6.77 -12.01 2.40
N VAL A 92 -6.95 -10.95 1.63
CA VAL A 92 -5.91 -10.00 1.27
C VAL A 92 -6.32 -8.60 1.70
N VAL A 93 -5.38 -7.86 2.28
CA VAL A 93 -5.61 -6.50 2.79
C VAL A 93 -4.70 -5.52 2.05
N ILE A 94 -5.31 -4.50 1.47
CA ILE A 94 -4.70 -3.49 0.61
C ILE A 94 -4.75 -2.15 1.36
N GLY A 95 -3.63 -1.75 1.95
CA GLY A 95 -3.51 -0.47 2.65
C GLY A 95 -2.92 0.61 1.75
N ASN A 96 -3.67 1.67 1.44
CA ASN A 96 -3.19 2.77 0.57
C ASN A 96 -2.45 2.21 -0.66
N GLY A 97 -3.04 1.20 -1.31
CA GLY A 97 -2.30 0.32 -2.22
C GLY A 97 -2.13 0.89 -3.62
N ILE A 98 -0.93 0.80 -4.18
CA ILE A 98 -0.62 1.26 -5.54
C ILE A 98 -1.01 0.16 -6.54
N ILE A 99 -2.31 -0.08 -6.73
CA ILE A 99 -2.84 -1.17 -7.59
C ILE A 99 -2.95 -0.76 -9.06
N SER A 100 -3.47 0.43 -9.35
CA SER A 100 -3.55 1.00 -10.70
C SER A 100 -2.90 2.38 -10.71
N PRO A 101 -1.55 2.46 -10.79
CA PRO A 101 -0.82 3.69 -10.48
C PRO A 101 -1.19 4.85 -11.41
N ALA A 102 -1.21 4.61 -12.73
CA ALA A 102 -1.52 5.64 -13.72
C ALA A 102 -2.96 6.14 -13.60
N LEU A 103 -3.91 5.23 -13.31
CA LEU A 103 -5.31 5.61 -13.11
C LEU A 103 -5.49 6.46 -11.85
N ALA A 104 -4.81 6.11 -10.75
CA ALA A 104 -4.88 6.88 -9.50
C ALA A 104 -4.37 8.33 -9.67
N LEU A 105 -3.39 8.55 -10.55
CA LEU A 105 -2.85 9.88 -10.85
C LEU A 105 -3.84 10.78 -11.61
N THR A 106 -4.86 10.22 -12.26
CA THR A 106 -5.86 11.02 -13.01
C THR A 106 -6.68 11.93 -12.09
N LYS A 107 -6.77 11.60 -10.80
CA LYS A 107 -7.49 12.40 -9.79
C LYS A 107 -6.60 13.21 -8.87
N LEU A 108 -5.28 13.12 -9.01
CA LEU A 108 -4.37 13.83 -8.12
C LEU A 108 -4.53 15.35 -8.23
N GLY A 109 -4.69 15.89 -9.44
CA GLY A 109 -4.86 17.32 -9.67
C GLY A 109 -6.12 17.85 -8.99
N PHE A 110 -7.26 17.19 -9.26
CA PHE A 110 -8.53 17.47 -8.57
C PHE A 110 -8.38 17.40 -7.04
N TYR A 111 -7.82 16.31 -6.52
CA TYR A 111 -7.68 16.10 -5.08
C TYR A 111 -6.85 17.19 -4.40
N LEU A 112 -5.73 17.60 -4.99
CA LEU A 112 -4.87 18.64 -4.42
C LEU A 112 -5.50 20.05 -4.54
N GLU A 113 -6.24 20.32 -5.62
CA GLU A 113 -6.93 21.60 -5.81
C GLU A 113 -8.05 21.79 -4.79
N GLU A 114 -8.91 20.77 -4.60
CA GLU A 114 -10.03 20.83 -3.65
C GLU A 114 -9.57 20.96 -2.19
N LEU A 115 -8.34 20.55 -1.90
CA LEU A 115 -7.71 20.73 -0.59
C LEU A 115 -6.94 22.06 -0.46
N GLY A 116 -6.91 22.87 -1.51
CA GLY A 116 -6.26 24.18 -1.53
C GLY A 116 -4.75 24.16 -1.61
N TYR A 117 -4.14 23.03 -2.01
CA TYR A 117 -2.69 22.91 -2.13
C TYR A 117 -2.14 23.42 -3.47
N ILE A 118 -2.98 23.38 -4.50
CA ILE A 118 -2.69 23.91 -5.83
C ILE A 118 -3.90 24.70 -6.34
N ASP A 119 -3.67 25.61 -7.28
CA ASP A 119 -4.73 26.32 -8.00
C ASP A 119 -5.06 25.59 -9.33
N GLY A 120 -5.93 26.19 -10.14
CA GLY A 120 -6.31 25.63 -11.45
C GLY A 120 -5.15 25.48 -12.43
N ASN A 121 -4.10 26.31 -12.32
CA ASN A 121 -2.88 26.14 -13.12
C ASN A 121 -2.11 24.91 -12.66
N GLY A 122 -1.96 24.73 -11.35
CA GLY A 122 -1.35 23.55 -10.79
C GLY A 122 -2.11 22.27 -11.11
N ARG A 123 -3.45 22.30 -11.08
CA ARG A 123 -4.28 21.17 -11.52
C ARG A 123 -4.01 20.82 -12.97
N SER A 124 -4.00 21.81 -13.85
CA SER A 124 -3.70 21.62 -15.27
C SER A 124 -2.32 20.99 -15.50
N ALA A 125 -1.31 21.39 -14.71
CA ALA A 125 0.02 20.80 -14.75
C ALA A 125 0.00 19.32 -14.31
N VAL A 126 -0.63 18.99 -13.18
CA VAL A 126 -0.76 17.60 -12.69
C VAL A 126 -1.50 16.72 -13.70
N GLU A 127 -2.60 17.22 -14.29
CA GLU A 127 -3.37 16.49 -15.28
C GLU A 127 -2.56 16.24 -16.56
N ASN A 128 -1.75 17.20 -17.01
CA ASN A 128 -0.89 17.04 -18.18
C ASN A 128 0.15 15.92 -17.98
N ILE A 129 0.90 15.92 -16.89
CA ILE A 129 1.87 14.86 -16.61
C ILE A 129 1.20 13.51 -16.36
N SER A 130 0.02 13.50 -15.73
CA SER A 130 -0.80 12.30 -15.58
C SER A 130 -1.21 11.71 -16.94
N ASN A 131 -1.59 12.55 -17.91
CA ASN A 131 -1.90 12.10 -19.27
C ASN A 131 -0.67 11.51 -19.99
N ILE A 132 0.51 12.11 -19.83
CA ILE A 132 1.77 11.57 -20.37
C ILE A 132 2.06 10.19 -19.78
N ILE A 133 1.92 10.05 -18.46
CA ILE A 133 2.12 8.78 -17.75
C ILE A 133 1.12 7.72 -18.23
N ASN A 134 -0.16 8.07 -18.32
CA ASN A 134 -1.21 7.16 -18.81
C ASN A 134 -0.95 6.70 -20.24
N LYS A 135 -0.54 7.61 -21.14
CA LYS A 135 -0.15 7.25 -22.51
C LYS A 135 1.02 6.26 -22.52
N ALA A 136 2.07 6.51 -21.73
CA ALA A 136 3.21 5.60 -21.65
C ALA A 136 2.82 4.22 -21.10
N VAL A 137 1.90 4.14 -20.13
CA VAL A 137 1.38 2.85 -19.62
C VAL A 137 0.54 2.11 -20.67
N ASN A 138 -0.33 2.82 -21.40
CA ASN A 138 -1.15 2.23 -22.46
C ASN A 138 -0.32 1.71 -23.64
N GLU A 139 0.84 2.32 -23.89
CA GLU A 139 1.80 1.91 -24.91
C GLU A 139 2.88 0.96 -24.34
N GLU A 140 2.65 0.38 -23.16
CA GLU A 140 3.51 -0.59 -22.44
C GLU A 140 4.94 -0.09 -22.14
N ARG A 141 5.18 1.23 -22.20
CA ARG A 141 6.44 1.87 -21.83
C ARG A 141 6.52 2.14 -20.32
N PHE A 142 6.37 1.08 -19.52
CA PHE A 142 6.30 1.17 -18.05
C PHE A 142 7.51 1.84 -17.40
N GLY A 143 8.70 1.63 -17.95
CA GLY A 143 9.92 2.27 -17.44
C GLY A 143 9.93 3.79 -17.64
N GLU A 144 9.42 4.27 -18.78
CA GLU A 144 9.27 5.70 -19.03
C GLU A 144 8.19 6.29 -18.11
N ALA A 145 7.05 5.62 -18.00
CA ALA A 145 5.97 6.01 -17.09
C ALA A 145 6.46 6.15 -15.64
N PHE A 146 7.32 5.22 -15.18
CA PHE A 146 7.90 5.26 -13.85
C PHE A 146 8.85 6.44 -13.65
N ASP A 147 9.72 6.73 -14.61
CA ASP A 147 10.63 7.88 -14.53
C ASP A 147 9.84 9.20 -14.48
N ARG A 148 8.75 9.29 -15.26
CA ARG A 148 7.84 10.46 -15.23
C ARG A 148 7.17 10.61 -13.88
N LEU A 149 6.69 9.50 -13.30
CA LEU A 149 6.14 9.49 -11.94
C LEU A 149 7.16 9.97 -10.90
N LEU A 150 8.43 9.56 -10.98
CA LEU A 150 9.47 10.05 -10.06
C LEU A 150 9.72 11.56 -10.22
N SER A 151 9.55 12.10 -11.42
CA SER A 151 9.67 13.53 -11.69
C SER A 151 8.43 14.36 -11.31
N LEU A 152 7.32 13.73 -10.92
CA LEU A 152 6.03 14.38 -10.67
C LEU A 152 6.13 15.55 -9.68
N GLY A 153 6.74 15.32 -8.51
CA GLY A 153 6.86 16.37 -7.49
C GLY A 153 7.66 17.58 -7.99
N LYS A 154 8.76 17.33 -8.73
CA LYS A 154 9.55 18.39 -9.35
C LYS A 154 8.74 19.13 -10.42
N PHE A 155 8.06 18.40 -11.29
CA PHE A 155 7.24 18.96 -12.36
C PHE A 155 6.13 19.86 -11.82
N VAL A 156 5.43 19.40 -10.77
CA VAL A 156 4.40 20.19 -10.10
C VAL A 156 4.99 21.46 -9.50
N ASN A 157 6.10 21.37 -8.77
CA ASN A 157 6.77 22.55 -8.20
C ASN A 157 7.23 23.56 -9.27
N GLU A 158 7.67 23.09 -10.44
CA GLU A 158 8.14 23.96 -11.52
C GLU A 158 7.00 24.63 -12.31
N ASN A 159 5.85 23.96 -12.46
CA ASN A 159 4.76 24.40 -13.34
C ASN A 159 3.56 24.99 -12.59
N ALA A 160 3.41 24.69 -11.30
CA ALA A 160 2.30 25.14 -10.45
C ALA A 160 2.68 26.26 -9.46
N GLY A 161 3.95 26.70 -9.46
CA GLY A 161 4.48 27.60 -8.43
C GLY A 161 4.90 26.85 -7.16
N ALA A 162 5.12 27.57 -6.05
CA ALA A 162 5.65 27.04 -4.79
C ALA A 162 4.71 26.01 -4.12
N VAL A 163 4.59 24.81 -4.69
CA VAL A 163 3.80 23.69 -4.17
C VAL A 163 4.58 23.05 -3.02
N ALA A 164 4.33 23.59 -1.84
CA ALA A 164 4.83 23.07 -0.59
C ALA A 164 3.88 21.95 -0.10
N VAL A 165 3.90 20.79 -0.76
CA VAL A 165 3.09 19.62 -0.36
C VAL A 165 3.96 18.43 -0.02
N ASN A 166 3.85 17.92 1.21
CA ASN A 166 4.29 16.57 1.51
C ASN A 166 3.25 15.58 0.97
N LEU A 167 3.52 14.96 -0.18
CA LEU A 167 2.59 14.02 -0.82
C LEU A 167 2.32 12.76 0.03
N GLY A 168 3.17 12.45 1.01
CA GLY A 168 2.97 11.35 1.96
C GLY A 168 2.15 11.73 3.20
N HIS A 169 2.20 13.01 3.62
CA HIS A 169 1.49 13.54 4.80
C HIS A 169 1.10 15.00 4.55
N ILE A 170 0.02 15.21 3.81
CA ILE A 170 -0.36 16.56 3.34
C ILE A 170 -0.62 17.56 4.47
N VAL A 171 -1.01 17.10 5.66
CA VAL A 171 -1.27 17.94 6.84
C VAL A 171 -0.01 18.44 7.56
N GLU A 172 1.19 17.99 7.16
CA GLU A 172 2.43 18.44 7.77
C GLU A 172 2.79 19.87 7.33
N LYS A 173 3.06 20.75 8.31
CA LYS A 173 3.64 22.07 8.03
C LYS A 173 5.08 21.89 7.55
N LEU A 174 5.34 22.26 6.30
CA LEU A 174 6.67 22.21 5.72
C LEU A 174 7.58 23.33 6.26
N THR A 175 8.82 22.99 6.59
CA THR A 175 9.93 23.92 6.79
C THR A 175 10.60 24.27 5.47
N GLN A 176 11.37 25.36 5.43
CA GLN A 176 12.12 25.78 4.24
C GLN A 176 13.10 24.70 3.73
N GLU A 177 13.63 23.85 4.63
CA GLU A 177 14.44 22.67 4.29
C GLU A 177 13.62 21.52 3.69
N SER A 178 12.38 21.30 4.17
CA SER A 178 11.50 20.22 3.67
C SER A 178 10.93 20.46 2.27
N LEU A 179 11.04 21.68 1.74
CA LEU A 179 10.68 22.01 0.34
C LEU A 179 11.56 21.27 -0.69
N GLN A 180 12.70 20.71 -0.26
CA GLN A 180 13.60 19.92 -1.11
C GLN A 180 13.31 18.40 -1.05
N ASP A 181 12.40 17.93 -0.18
CA ASP A 181 11.97 16.52 -0.06
C ASP A 181 10.42 16.42 -0.08
N PRO A 182 9.77 16.37 -1.27
CA PRO A 182 8.32 16.43 -1.42
C PRO A 182 7.55 15.24 -0.84
N TYR A 183 8.25 14.25 -0.27
CA TYR A 183 7.62 13.14 0.43
C TYR A 183 7.88 13.14 1.95
N ASN A 184 8.85 13.93 2.45
CA ASN A 184 9.28 14.20 3.85
C ASN A 184 9.13 13.05 4.90
N GLN A 185 9.05 11.79 4.44
CA GLN A 185 8.82 10.59 5.24
C GLN A 185 9.94 10.40 6.26
N ARG A 186 11.16 10.84 5.94
CA ARG A 186 12.30 10.73 6.84
C ARG A 186 12.13 11.65 8.03
N GLN A 187 11.70 12.90 7.85
CA GLN A 187 11.52 13.84 8.97
C GLN A 187 10.34 13.41 9.84
N PHE A 188 9.26 12.91 9.24
CA PHE A 188 8.14 12.28 9.97
C PHE A 188 8.61 11.10 10.83
N MET A 189 9.31 10.11 10.25
CA MET A 189 9.86 8.97 10.99
C MET A 189 10.88 9.40 12.06
N LYS A 190 11.72 10.39 11.75
CA LYS A 190 12.68 10.97 12.69
C LYS A 190 11.99 11.65 13.89
N LYS A 191 10.85 12.29 13.67
CA LYS A 191 10.02 12.96 14.68
C LYS A 191 9.20 11.96 15.50
N LEU A 192 8.63 10.93 14.86
CA LEU A 192 7.85 9.89 15.53
C LEU A 192 8.73 8.98 16.40
N PHE A 193 9.90 8.59 15.88
CA PHE A 193 10.78 7.60 16.51
C PHE A 193 12.03 8.21 17.17
N GLY A 194 12.15 9.55 17.21
CA GLY A 194 13.24 10.28 17.87
C GLY A 194 14.62 9.74 17.52
N ILE A 195 15.11 10.01 16.29
CA ILE A 195 16.36 9.52 15.67
C ILE A 195 17.37 8.84 16.61
N ARG A 196 17.06 7.58 16.94
CA ARG A 196 18.01 6.49 17.20
C ARG A 196 17.80 5.35 16.18
N SER A 197 16.86 5.49 15.25
CA SER A 197 16.28 4.40 14.43
C SER A 197 17.20 3.80 13.37
N ILE A 198 18.15 4.55 12.79
CA ILE A 198 19.13 3.97 11.84
C ILE A 198 20.16 3.12 12.60
N ASN A 199 20.60 3.61 13.76
CA ASN A 199 21.50 2.85 14.64
C ASN A 199 20.80 1.64 15.25
N ILE A 200 19.53 1.74 15.66
CA ILE A 200 18.79 0.59 16.23
C ILE A 200 18.73 -0.60 15.26
N MET A 201 18.52 -0.38 13.96
CA MET A 201 18.47 -1.49 13.00
C MET A 201 19.81 -2.23 12.93
N ASP A 202 20.94 -1.52 12.93
CA ASP A 202 22.27 -2.11 12.81
C ASP A 202 22.92 -2.53 14.15
N GLU A 203 22.58 -1.86 15.25
CA GLU A 203 23.17 -2.02 16.59
C GLU A 203 22.34 -2.96 17.47
N VAL A 204 21.01 -2.99 17.31
CA VAL A 204 20.10 -3.78 18.16
C VAL A 204 19.45 -4.91 17.37
N ILE A 205 18.73 -4.58 16.29
CA ILE A 205 17.89 -5.54 15.57
C ILE A 205 18.74 -6.55 14.79
N ARG A 206 19.74 -6.08 14.03
CA ARG A 206 20.60 -6.95 13.23
C ARG A 206 21.31 -8.01 14.08
N PRO A 207 21.96 -7.68 15.22
CA PRO A 207 22.49 -8.70 16.14
C PRO A 207 21.41 -9.62 16.71
N ALA A 208 20.26 -9.07 17.14
CA ALA A 208 19.17 -9.87 17.71
C ALA A 208 18.57 -10.88 16.72
N LEU A 209 18.59 -10.57 15.42
CA LEU A 209 18.16 -11.46 14.34
C LEU A 209 19.29 -12.38 13.81
N GLY A 210 20.50 -12.31 14.38
CA GLY A 210 21.64 -13.12 13.95
C GLY A 210 22.19 -12.75 12.56
N ILE A 211 21.93 -11.54 12.07
CA ILE A 211 22.37 -11.09 10.74
C ILE A 211 23.86 -10.67 10.79
N PRO A 212 24.72 -11.16 9.87
CA PRO A 212 26.15 -10.84 9.86
C PRO A 212 26.47 -9.34 9.85
N ASN A 213 27.59 -8.95 10.48
CA ASN A 213 28.05 -7.55 10.54
C ASN A 213 28.34 -6.94 9.15
N SER A 214 28.60 -7.78 8.14
CA SER A 214 28.83 -7.37 6.75
C SER A 214 27.58 -6.88 6.04
N ILE A 215 26.39 -7.18 6.56
CA ILE A 215 25.11 -6.74 6.03
C ILE A 215 24.65 -5.53 6.85
N LYS A 216 24.44 -4.40 6.17
CA LYS A 216 23.96 -3.15 6.77
C LYS A 216 22.55 -2.86 6.32
N PHE A 217 21.76 -2.27 7.20
CA PHE A 217 20.43 -1.81 6.86
C PHE A 217 20.53 -0.63 5.88
N ASP A 218 19.96 -0.81 4.69
CA ASP A 218 19.83 0.25 3.67
C ASP A 218 18.34 0.54 3.45
N GLY A 219 17.89 1.68 3.98
CA GLY A 219 16.51 2.14 3.87
C GLY A 219 16.18 2.84 2.54
N GLN A 220 17.13 3.07 1.65
CA GLN A 220 16.90 3.76 0.36
C GLN A 220 17.08 2.84 -0.85
N ASN A 221 17.86 1.76 -0.71
CA ASN A 221 18.12 0.69 -1.67
C ASN A 221 17.80 1.04 -3.14
N GLU A 222 18.65 1.89 -3.73
CA GLU A 222 18.49 2.35 -5.12
C GLU A 222 18.45 1.18 -6.12
N ASN A 223 19.08 0.06 -5.80
CA ASN A 223 19.05 -1.13 -6.64
C ASN A 223 17.65 -1.76 -6.68
N ALA A 224 16.94 -1.78 -5.54
CA ALA A 224 15.55 -2.23 -5.48
C ALA A 224 14.63 -1.28 -6.28
N LEU A 225 14.85 0.04 -6.17
CA LEU A 225 14.14 1.04 -6.98
C LEU A 225 14.38 0.84 -8.48
N ARG A 226 15.63 0.62 -8.89
CA ARG A 226 15.99 0.35 -10.29
C ARG A 226 15.33 -0.93 -10.81
N ALA A 227 15.26 -1.95 -9.97
CA ALA A 227 14.69 -3.24 -10.34
C ALA A 227 13.16 -3.22 -10.51
N VAL A 228 12.44 -2.25 -9.90
CA VAL A 228 11.00 -2.07 -10.17
C VAL A 228 10.69 -1.24 -11.38
N ARG A 229 11.65 -0.49 -11.92
CA ARG A 229 11.41 0.54 -12.94
C ARG A 229 10.48 0.09 -14.06
N SER A 230 10.66 -1.11 -14.59
CA SER A 230 9.84 -1.63 -15.70
C SER A 230 8.55 -2.35 -15.29
N THR A 231 8.23 -2.40 -14.00
CA THR A 231 7.11 -3.20 -13.46
C THR A 231 6.18 -2.43 -12.54
N PHE A 232 6.66 -1.36 -11.91
CA PHE A 232 5.91 -0.58 -10.93
C PHE A 232 4.59 -0.04 -11.51
N MET A 233 4.63 0.43 -12.75
CA MET A 233 3.50 1.06 -13.44
C MET A 233 2.52 0.07 -14.07
N ILE A 234 2.78 -1.24 -13.97
CA ILE A 234 1.86 -2.26 -14.46
C ILE A 234 0.67 -2.34 -13.49
N PRO A 235 -0.58 -2.20 -13.96
CA PRO A 235 -1.74 -2.34 -13.09
C PRO A 235 -1.92 -3.79 -12.61
N ALA A 236 -2.42 -3.96 -11.39
CA ALA A 236 -2.70 -5.25 -10.75
C ALA A 236 -4.20 -5.47 -10.48
N VAL A 237 -5.07 -4.69 -11.13
CA VAL A 237 -6.53 -4.75 -10.98
C VAL A 237 -7.06 -6.14 -11.35
N ASP A 238 -6.52 -6.73 -12.42
CA ASP A 238 -6.80 -8.10 -12.90
C ASP A 238 -6.70 -9.15 -11.79
N LYS A 239 -5.72 -9.01 -10.89
CA LYS A 239 -5.51 -9.95 -9.78
C LYS A 239 -6.54 -9.76 -8.67
N VAL A 240 -6.98 -8.53 -8.44
CA VAL A 240 -8.07 -8.24 -7.50
C VAL A 240 -9.37 -8.84 -8.03
N GLU A 241 -9.67 -8.61 -9.31
CA GLU A 241 -10.82 -9.20 -9.99
C GLU A 241 -10.79 -10.73 -9.97
N TYR A 242 -9.62 -11.34 -10.24
CA TYR A 242 -9.45 -12.79 -10.15
C TYR A 242 -9.81 -13.33 -8.76
N LEU A 243 -9.29 -12.72 -7.70
CA LEU A 243 -9.57 -13.13 -6.31
C LEU A 243 -11.06 -13.01 -5.98
N LEU A 244 -11.71 -11.92 -6.37
CA LEU A 244 -13.13 -11.69 -6.12
C LEU A 244 -14.02 -12.63 -6.93
N GLN A 245 -13.67 -12.90 -8.19
CA GLN A 245 -14.51 -13.63 -9.13
C GLN A 245 -14.35 -15.15 -9.05
N ASN A 246 -13.14 -15.66 -8.79
CA ASN A 246 -12.80 -17.08 -8.97
C ASN A 246 -12.43 -17.79 -7.67
N THR A 247 -12.37 -17.08 -6.55
CA THR A 247 -11.86 -17.64 -5.29
C THR A 247 -12.77 -17.28 -4.11
N ASN A 248 -12.45 -17.84 -2.94
CA ASN A 248 -13.06 -17.52 -1.65
C ASN A 248 -12.19 -16.55 -0.79
N VAL A 249 -11.17 -15.89 -1.34
CA VAL A 249 -10.34 -14.89 -0.64
C VAL A 249 -11.08 -13.57 -0.46
N SER A 250 -11.29 -13.09 0.76
CA SER A 250 -11.86 -11.75 0.97
C SER A 250 -10.83 -10.66 0.61
N VAL A 251 -11.30 -9.53 0.09
CA VAL A 251 -10.47 -8.37 -0.21
C VAL A 251 -10.90 -7.22 0.69
N THR A 252 -9.97 -6.72 1.51
CA THR A 252 -10.19 -5.51 2.31
C THR A 252 -9.27 -4.41 1.83
N ILE A 253 -9.81 -3.23 1.58
CA ILE A 253 -9.06 -2.06 1.16
C ILE A 253 -9.26 -1.00 2.25
N TYR A 254 -8.18 -0.39 2.73
CA TYR A 254 -8.27 0.82 3.55
C TYR A 254 -7.42 1.91 2.93
N ASN A 255 -7.94 3.14 2.94
CA ASN A 255 -7.29 4.26 2.30
C ASN A 255 -7.34 5.48 3.23
N GLY A 256 -6.16 6.03 3.53
CA GLY A 256 -6.04 7.33 4.20
C GLY A 256 -6.59 8.44 3.32
N ASN A 257 -7.54 9.22 3.83
CA ASN A 257 -8.11 10.35 3.09
C ASN A 257 -7.10 11.50 2.88
N LEU A 258 -5.94 11.47 3.53
CA LEU A 258 -4.87 12.47 3.46
C LEU A 258 -3.60 11.95 2.76
N ASP A 259 -3.71 10.88 1.97
CA ASP A 259 -2.61 10.35 1.14
C ASP A 259 -2.71 10.95 -0.27
N ALA A 260 -1.65 11.57 -0.79
CA ALA A 260 -1.63 12.06 -2.16
C ALA A 260 -1.05 11.03 -3.16
N VAL A 261 -0.21 10.10 -2.71
CA VAL A 261 0.40 9.07 -3.57
C VAL A 261 -0.65 8.06 -4.01
N SER A 262 -1.41 7.52 -3.05
CA SER A 262 -2.56 6.64 -3.32
C SER A 262 -3.85 7.35 -2.96
N ASN A 263 -4.08 8.53 -3.55
CA ASN A 263 -5.22 9.37 -3.24
C ASN A 263 -6.55 8.64 -3.39
N THR A 264 -7.45 8.86 -2.42
CA THR A 264 -8.72 8.15 -2.32
C THR A 264 -9.57 8.29 -3.59
N PRO A 265 -9.76 9.48 -4.19
CA PRO A 265 -10.52 9.60 -5.44
C PRO A 265 -9.95 8.75 -6.57
N GLY A 266 -8.62 8.73 -6.73
CA GLY A 266 -7.94 7.93 -7.75
C GLY A 266 -8.03 6.42 -7.50
N GLN A 267 -8.11 6.00 -6.24
CA GLN A 267 -8.32 4.60 -5.88
C GLN A 267 -9.75 4.15 -6.22
N LEU A 268 -10.73 5.03 -6.02
CA LEU A 268 -12.12 4.73 -6.37
C LEU A 268 -12.31 4.51 -7.88
N GLU A 269 -11.47 5.11 -8.74
CA GLU A 269 -11.53 4.89 -10.19
C GLU A 269 -11.37 3.41 -10.58
N TRP A 270 -10.51 2.62 -9.92
CA TRP A 270 -10.45 1.18 -10.18
C TRP A 270 -11.42 0.38 -9.30
N VAL A 271 -11.63 0.77 -8.04
CA VAL A 271 -12.50 0.04 -7.10
C VAL A 271 -13.95 0.04 -7.58
N ASP A 272 -14.47 1.18 -8.02
CA ASP A 272 -15.85 1.31 -8.48
C ASP A 272 -16.07 0.70 -9.89
N ASN A 273 -14.99 0.33 -10.58
CA ASN A 273 -15.02 -0.31 -11.90
C ASN A 273 -14.54 -1.79 -11.91
N LEU A 274 -14.33 -2.41 -10.73
CA LEU A 274 -13.94 -3.81 -10.62
C LEU A 274 -14.96 -4.74 -11.29
N ARG A 275 -14.49 -5.70 -12.08
CA ARG A 275 -15.31 -6.70 -12.74
C ARG A 275 -15.45 -7.96 -11.90
N TRP A 276 -16.52 -8.05 -11.13
CA TRP A 276 -16.90 -9.25 -10.39
C TRP A 276 -18.39 -9.30 -10.10
N HIS A 277 -18.90 -10.49 -9.75
CA HIS A 277 -20.33 -10.75 -9.58
C HIS A 277 -21.05 -9.87 -8.53
N GLY A 278 -20.34 -9.38 -7.51
CA GLY A 278 -20.92 -8.54 -6.47
C GLY A 278 -20.75 -7.04 -6.67
N GLN A 279 -20.18 -6.58 -7.80
CA GLN A 279 -19.87 -5.16 -8.00
C GLN A 279 -21.10 -4.26 -7.92
N ALA A 280 -22.22 -4.64 -8.54
CA ALA A 280 -23.45 -3.84 -8.50
C ALA A 280 -24.00 -3.69 -7.07
N ASN A 281 -23.91 -4.74 -6.25
CA ASN A 281 -24.29 -4.68 -4.84
C ASN A 281 -23.30 -3.79 -4.06
N PHE A 282 -22.00 -3.95 -4.31
CA PHE A 282 -20.98 -3.13 -3.65
C PHE A 282 -21.17 -1.64 -3.94
N THR A 283 -21.37 -1.24 -5.20
CA THR A 283 -21.51 0.18 -5.56
C THR A 283 -22.83 0.80 -5.12
N SER A 284 -23.93 0.02 -5.08
CA SER A 284 -25.23 0.48 -4.58
C SER A 284 -25.38 0.45 -3.06
N SER A 285 -24.53 -0.30 -2.35
CA SER A 285 -24.57 -0.38 -0.89
C SER A 285 -24.24 0.97 -0.23
N LEU A 286 -24.98 1.29 0.84
CA LEU A 286 -24.81 2.54 1.56
C LEU A 286 -23.46 2.56 2.31
N ARG A 287 -22.81 3.71 2.25
CA ARG A 287 -21.63 4.00 3.06
C ARG A 287 -22.03 4.13 4.52
N GLN A 288 -21.35 3.42 5.40
CA GLN A 288 -21.57 3.38 6.85
C GLN A 288 -20.47 4.14 7.58
N THR A 289 -20.76 4.61 8.80
CA THR A 289 -19.80 5.33 9.65
C THR A 289 -19.01 4.36 10.52
N LEU A 290 -17.68 4.55 10.58
CA LEU A 290 -16.81 3.85 11.52
C LEU A 290 -16.66 4.70 12.79
N ILE A 291 -17.49 4.41 13.80
CA ILE A 291 -17.48 5.13 15.07
C ILE A 291 -16.69 4.36 16.13
N ILE A 292 -15.69 5.00 16.74
CA ILE A 292 -14.90 4.45 17.83
C ILE A 292 -14.76 5.50 18.92
N ASN A 293 -15.10 5.15 20.16
CA ASN A 293 -15.04 6.05 21.32
C ASN A 293 -15.78 7.39 21.10
N GLY A 294 -16.90 7.37 20.35
CA GLY A 294 -17.68 8.56 20.03
C GLY A 294 -17.14 9.41 18.89
N LEU A 295 -16.00 9.05 18.28
CA LEU A 295 -15.41 9.75 17.14
C LEU A 295 -15.70 9.02 15.83
N VAL A 296 -15.96 9.77 14.76
CA VAL A 296 -16.07 9.23 13.39
C VAL A 296 -14.67 9.09 12.82
N GLU A 297 -14.06 7.92 13.03
CA GLU A 297 -12.69 7.61 12.59
C GLU A 297 -12.60 7.36 11.08
N GLY A 298 -13.74 7.16 10.44
CA GLY A 298 -13.82 6.93 9.01
C GLY A 298 -15.19 6.47 8.59
N TYR A 299 -15.22 5.86 7.43
CA TYR A 299 -16.40 5.28 6.83
C TYR A 299 -16.04 3.98 6.16
N PHE A 300 -17.02 3.13 5.91
CA PHE A 300 -16.79 1.91 5.16
C PHE A 300 -18.00 1.55 4.31
N ARG A 301 -17.73 0.74 3.30
CA ARG A 301 -18.73 0.12 2.44
C ARG A 301 -18.29 -1.32 2.25
N GLU A 302 -19.22 -2.25 2.40
CA GLU A 302 -18.87 -3.67 2.44
C GLU A 302 -19.91 -4.58 1.81
N THR A 303 -19.39 -5.70 1.34
CA THR A 303 -20.10 -6.90 0.92
C THR A 303 -19.39 -8.10 1.59
N PRO A 304 -19.93 -9.33 1.50
CA PRO A 304 -19.24 -10.50 2.04
C PRO A 304 -17.83 -10.76 1.46
N ARG A 305 -17.47 -10.16 0.32
CA ARG A 305 -16.22 -10.44 -0.41
C ARG A 305 -15.28 -9.24 -0.52
N LEU A 306 -15.83 -8.02 -0.52
CA LEU A 306 -15.09 -6.77 -0.69
C LEU A 306 -15.52 -5.74 0.35
N THR A 307 -14.56 -5.17 1.05
CA THR A 307 -14.74 -4.03 1.95
C THR A 307 -13.79 -2.90 1.58
N PHE A 308 -14.29 -1.66 1.56
CA PHE A 308 -13.47 -0.46 1.40
C PHE A 308 -13.67 0.47 2.60
N TYR A 309 -12.56 0.91 3.20
CA TYR A 309 -12.53 1.86 4.30
C TYR A 309 -11.93 3.20 3.85
N TRP A 310 -12.65 4.28 4.14
CA TRP A 310 -12.16 5.65 4.06
C TRP A 310 -11.73 6.09 5.46
N MET A 311 -10.45 6.44 5.63
CA MET A 311 -9.90 6.73 6.94
C MET A 311 -9.75 8.24 7.14
N ASN A 312 -10.47 8.79 8.12
CA ASN A 312 -10.37 10.20 8.45
C ASN A 312 -9.04 10.47 9.16
N VAL A 313 -8.50 11.66 8.94
CA VAL A 313 -7.28 12.16 9.61
C VAL A 313 -6.09 11.19 9.48
N ALA A 314 -6.00 10.48 8.36
CA ALA A 314 -4.92 9.52 8.10
C ALA A 314 -4.36 9.69 6.68
N GLY A 315 -3.03 9.66 6.55
CA GLY A 315 -2.30 9.81 5.31
C GLY A 315 -1.80 8.48 4.74
N GLN A 316 -0.54 8.46 4.28
CA GLN A 316 0.06 7.29 3.64
C GLN A 316 0.09 6.04 4.53
N SER A 317 0.16 6.21 5.85
CA SER A 317 0.27 5.11 6.82
C SER A 317 -0.81 5.20 7.89
N VAL A 318 -2.02 4.75 7.53
CA VAL A 318 -3.17 4.64 8.45
C VAL A 318 -2.83 3.97 9.79
N PRO A 319 -2.05 2.87 9.86
CA PRO A 319 -1.72 2.26 11.15
C PRO A 319 -0.96 3.18 12.12
N LEU A 320 -0.21 4.16 11.59
CA LEU A 320 0.53 5.14 12.38
C LEU A 320 -0.34 6.34 12.72
N ASP A 321 -1.07 6.87 11.74
CA ASP A 321 -1.87 8.08 11.89
C ASP A 321 -3.16 7.83 12.70
N ASN A 322 -3.78 6.66 12.52
CA ASN A 322 -5.00 6.24 13.20
C ASN A 322 -4.93 4.78 13.71
N PRO A 323 -4.11 4.51 14.75
CA PRO A 323 -3.93 3.17 15.28
C PRO A 323 -5.19 2.59 15.94
N VAL A 324 -6.08 3.46 16.43
CA VAL A 324 -7.35 3.06 17.05
C VAL A 324 -8.28 2.45 16.00
N ALA A 325 -8.43 3.11 14.85
CA ALA A 325 -9.24 2.61 13.76
C ALA A 325 -8.62 1.38 13.10
N MET A 326 -7.29 1.36 12.90
CA MET A 326 -6.63 0.18 12.35
C MET A 326 -6.79 -1.05 13.25
N ARG A 327 -6.75 -0.89 14.58
CA ARG A 327 -7.03 -1.99 15.52
C ARG A 327 -8.45 -2.53 15.37
N ARG A 328 -9.44 -1.65 15.16
CA ARG A 328 -10.83 -2.06 14.91
C ARG A 328 -10.96 -2.78 13.57
N ILE A 329 -10.35 -2.27 12.50
CA ILE A 329 -10.36 -2.90 11.18
C ILE A 329 -9.72 -4.29 11.25
N LEU A 330 -8.58 -4.42 11.93
CA LEU A 330 -7.92 -5.71 12.11
C LEU A 330 -8.84 -6.71 12.82
N ARG A 331 -9.54 -6.30 13.89
CA ARG A 331 -10.54 -7.15 14.57
C ARG A 331 -11.66 -7.58 13.62
N ARG A 332 -12.24 -6.66 12.84
CA ARG A 332 -13.27 -7.00 11.84
C ARG A 332 -12.79 -8.04 10.83
N ILE A 333 -11.55 -7.91 10.35
CA ILE A 333 -10.94 -8.83 9.38
C ILE A 333 -10.74 -10.23 9.99
N ILE A 334 -10.20 -10.30 11.22
CA ILE A 334 -9.82 -11.57 11.84
C ILE A 334 -11.00 -12.27 12.52
N ASP A 335 -11.94 -11.54 13.09
CA ASP A 335 -13.06 -12.09 13.87
C ASP A 335 -14.26 -12.40 12.98
N GLY A 336 -14.40 -11.71 11.84
CA GLY A 336 -15.49 -11.88 10.88
C GLY A 336 -16.78 -11.11 11.24
N ASN A 337 -16.69 -10.13 12.15
CA ASN A 337 -17.80 -9.29 12.64
C ASN A 337 -17.47 -7.80 12.60
#